data_AF-A0A2K3JHW0-F1
#
_entry.id   AF-A0A2K3JHW0-F1
#
_cell.length_a   1.000
_cell.length_b   1.000
_cell.length_c   1.000
_cell.angle_alpha   90.00
_cell.angle_beta   90.00
_cell.angle_gamma   90.00
#
_symmetry.space_group_name_H-M   'P 1'
#
loop_
_entity.id
_entity.type
_entity.pdbx_description
1 polymer ?
#
loop_
_entity_poly.entity_id
_entity_poly.type
_entity_poly.pdbx_seq_one_letter_code
_entity_poly.pdbx_strand_id
1 'polypeptide(L)'
;MQNQVETLSRHIEFLQSLDTEEFYERDEDEVRRYAQNTLQELIDLGSQATNDLLKLLQTEFTWSCFFALTVLRQTKDPQAVVPLIAFLVKESDDSMANEEAMFALQDIGDPSIVPLIEKLEELFENRHYNSYLVGALTGIIGPAPYEFMTKVTNDFIASPSQYKGWFHIEDFTYNFVKQQRKDALLLLRQILEMKGMTGTEKRELEDTIRALEDPEGYEKELTETANELSQVAKQDSS
;
A
#
# COMPACT_ATOMS: atom_id res chain seq x y z
N MET A 1 0.82 -33.87 -11.35
CA MET A 1 -0.50 -33.22 -11.40
C MET A 1 -1.39 -33.64 -10.24
N GLN A 2 -1.84 -34.90 -10.11
CA GLN A 2 -2.74 -35.30 -9.02
C GLN A 2 -2.15 -35.08 -7.60
N ASN A 3 -0.87 -35.46 -7.38
CA ASN A 3 -0.17 -35.22 -6.12
C ASN A 3 -0.02 -33.72 -5.78
N GLN A 4 0.20 -32.86 -6.79
CA GLN A 4 0.34 -31.41 -6.58
C GLN A 4 -1.00 -30.74 -6.24
N VAL A 5 -2.11 -31.20 -6.83
CA VAL A 5 -3.45 -30.69 -6.50
C VAL A 5 -3.83 -31.07 -5.06
N GLU A 6 -3.52 -32.30 -4.64
CA GLU A 6 -3.70 -32.76 -3.26
C GLU A 6 -2.82 -31.95 -2.28
N THR A 7 -1.57 -31.65 -2.64
CA THR A 7 -0.67 -30.79 -1.85
C THR A 7 -1.22 -29.36 -1.70
N LEU A 8 -1.61 -28.70 -2.80
CA LEU A 8 -2.17 -27.34 -2.76
C LEU A 8 -3.45 -27.29 -1.91
N SER A 9 -4.35 -28.25 -2.09
CA SER A 9 -5.59 -28.32 -1.30
C SER A 9 -5.29 -28.39 0.21
N ARG A 10 -4.31 -29.21 0.60
CA ARG A 10 -3.89 -29.33 2.01
C ARG A 10 -3.31 -28.03 2.56
N HIS A 11 -2.56 -27.26 1.77
CA HIS A 11 -2.03 -25.97 2.21
C HIS A 11 -3.13 -24.93 2.42
N ILE A 12 -4.11 -24.89 1.53
CA ILE A 12 -5.27 -24.00 1.65
C ILE A 12 -6.10 -24.36 2.89
N GLU A 13 -6.38 -25.66 3.10
CA GLU A 13 -7.05 -26.15 4.31
C GLU A 13 -6.26 -25.81 5.58
N PHE A 14 -4.92 -25.90 5.53
CA PHE A 14 -4.08 -25.49 6.65
C PHE A 14 -4.22 -24.00 6.95
N LEU A 15 -4.17 -23.11 5.95
CA LEU A 15 -4.36 -21.68 6.19
C LEU A 15 -5.73 -21.39 6.82
N GLN A 16 -6.79 -22.02 6.32
CA GLN A 16 -8.14 -21.90 6.90
C GLN A 16 -8.24 -22.42 8.33
N SER A 17 -7.43 -23.43 8.69
CA SER A 17 -7.41 -23.94 10.08
C SER A 17 -6.85 -22.94 11.09
N LEU A 18 -6.20 -21.86 10.62
CA LEU A 18 -5.73 -20.77 11.47
C LEU A 18 -6.85 -19.79 11.84
N ASP A 19 -8.02 -19.87 11.21
CA ASP A 19 -9.13 -18.96 11.45
C ASP A 19 -9.97 -19.40 12.66
N THR A 20 -9.34 -19.35 13.84
CA THR A 20 -9.94 -19.78 15.11
C THR A 20 -9.60 -18.81 16.24
N GLU A 21 -10.44 -18.79 17.29
CA GLU A 21 -10.21 -17.97 18.50
C GLU A 21 -8.81 -18.20 19.09
N GLU A 22 -8.33 -19.44 19.10
CA GLU A 22 -6.98 -19.79 19.62
C GLU A 22 -5.86 -19.03 18.91
N PHE A 23 -5.96 -18.86 17.58
CA PHE A 23 -4.93 -18.16 16.81
C PHE A 23 -5.15 -16.65 16.80
N TYR A 24 -6.38 -16.16 16.96
CA TYR A 24 -6.65 -14.71 17.05
C TYR A 24 -6.18 -14.09 18.37
N GLU A 25 -5.97 -14.89 19.42
CA GLU A 25 -5.35 -14.44 20.68
C GLU A 25 -3.82 -14.35 20.61
N ARG A 26 -3.20 -14.82 19.53
CA ARG A 26 -1.74 -14.83 19.34
C ARG A 26 -1.28 -13.63 18.55
N ASP A 27 -0.03 -13.22 18.77
CA ASP A 27 0.59 -12.20 17.93
C ASP A 27 0.93 -12.73 16.52
N GLU A 28 1.09 -11.80 15.58
CA GLU A 28 1.39 -12.11 14.19
C GLU A 28 2.66 -12.96 14.02
N ASP A 29 3.71 -12.66 14.78
CA ASP A 29 5.00 -13.35 14.69
C ASP A 29 4.89 -14.83 15.11
N GLU A 30 4.08 -15.13 16.11
CA GLU A 30 3.77 -16.50 16.52
C GLU A 30 3.00 -17.26 15.44
N VAL A 31 1.92 -16.67 14.90
CA VAL A 31 1.11 -17.35 13.88
C VAL A 31 1.91 -17.52 12.58
N ARG A 32 2.70 -16.50 12.19
CA ARG A 32 3.59 -16.56 11.02
C ARG A 32 4.65 -17.64 11.15
N ARG A 33 5.29 -17.77 12.33
CA ARG A 33 6.24 -18.86 12.60
C ARG A 33 5.56 -20.23 12.53
N TYR A 34 4.34 -20.35 13.02
CA TYR A 34 3.56 -21.58 12.94
C TYR A 34 3.23 -21.95 11.49
N ALA A 35 2.89 -20.96 10.65
CA ALA A 35 2.52 -21.17 9.25
C ALA A 35 3.72 -21.25 8.27
N GLN A 36 4.94 -20.94 8.72
CA GLN A 36 6.09 -20.65 7.86
C GLN A 36 6.36 -21.68 6.76
N ASN A 37 6.32 -22.98 7.08
CA ASN A 37 6.57 -24.03 6.09
C ASN A 37 5.50 -24.05 5.00
N THR A 38 4.22 -23.94 5.38
CA THR A 38 3.10 -23.87 4.43
C THR A 38 3.21 -22.63 3.54
N LEU A 39 3.58 -21.48 4.13
CA LEU A 39 3.78 -20.25 3.36
C LEU A 39 4.88 -20.44 2.31
N GLN A 40 6.04 -20.98 2.72
CA GLN A 40 7.17 -21.20 1.82
C GLN A 40 6.81 -22.16 0.68
N GLU A 41 6.11 -23.26 0.97
CA GLU A 41 5.67 -24.21 -0.06
C GLU A 41 4.66 -23.57 -1.04
N LEU A 42 3.74 -22.74 -0.55
CA LEU A 42 2.82 -21.97 -1.41
C LEU A 42 3.55 -20.94 -2.29
N ILE A 43 4.60 -20.30 -1.77
CA ILE A 43 5.46 -19.38 -2.53
C ILE A 43 6.20 -20.13 -3.62
N ASP A 44 6.76 -21.31 -3.30
CA ASP A 44 7.51 -22.15 -4.25
C ASP A 44 6.61 -22.69 -5.38
N LEU A 45 5.31 -22.89 -5.13
CA LEU A 45 4.31 -23.21 -6.16
C LEU A 45 4.06 -22.03 -7.12
N GLY A 46 4.33 -20.79 -6.69
CA GLY A 46 4.17 -19.58 -7.49
C GLY A 46 2.75 -19.43 -8.04
N SER A 47 2.65 -19.09 -9.33
CA SER A 47 1.37 -18.88 -10.03
C SER A 47 0.37 -20.05 -9.95
N GLN A 48 0.82 -21.27 -9.64
CA GLN A 48 -0.07 -22.42 -9.49
C GLN A 48 -1.01 -22.29 -8.29
N ALA A 49 -0.60 -21.56 -7.24
CA ALA A 49 -1.40 -21.35 -6.04
C ALA A 49 -2.35 -20.15 -6.15
N THR A 50 -2.12 -19.23 -7.10
CA THR A 50 -2.82 -17.93 -7.18
C THR A 50 -4.34 -18.07 -7.10
N ASN A 51 -4.94 -18.91 -7.94
CA ASN A 51 -6.40 -19.03 -7.99
C ASN A 51 -7.01 -19.58 -6.69
N ASP A 52 -6.30 -20.42 -5.96
CA ASP A 52 -6.79 -20.97 -4.70
C ASP A 52 -6.59 -20.00 -3.54
N LEU A 53 -5.46 -19.27 -3.52
CA LEU A 53 -5.22 -18.18 -2.56
C LEU A 53 -6.25 -17.06 -2.71
N LEU A 54 -6.63 -16.71 -3.94
CA LEU A 54 -7.64 -15.69 -4.21
C LEU A 54 -9.02 -16.03 -3.63
N LYS A 55 -9.33 -17.32 -3.39
CA LYS A 55 -10.58 -17.74 -2.74
C LYS A 55 -10.60 -17.45 -1.24
N LEU A 56 -9.43 -17.21 -0.63
CA LEU A 56 -9.28 -16.90 0.79
C LEU A 56 -9.47 -15.40 1.08
N LEU A 57 -9.61 -14.55 0.07
CA LEU A 57 -9.79 -13.11 0.26
C LEU A 57 -11.19 -12.79 0.83
N GLN A 58 -11.23 -12.45 2.12
CA GLN A 58 -12.44 -12.11 2.89
C GLN A 58 -12.40 -10.66 3.38
N THR A 59 -13.57 -10.03 3.51
CA THR A 59 -13.66 -8.63 3.99
C THR A 59 -13.41 -8.47 5.48
N GLU A 60 -13.58 -9.53 6.26
CA GLU A 60 -13.26 -9.54 7.68
C GLU A 60 -11.85 -10.11 7.89
N PHE A 61 -11.17 -9.65 8.94
CA PHE A 61 -9.83 -10.14 9.28
C PHE A 61 -9.86 -11.65 9.52
N THR A 62 -9.00 -12.35 8.81
CA THR A 62 -8.73 -13.78 8.96
C THR A 62 -7.25 -14.03 8.72
N TRP A 63 -6.65 -14.97 9.46
CA TRP A 63 -5.26 -15.34 9.27
C TRP A 63 -5.06 -15.92 7.87
N SER A 64 -6.03 -16.69 7.37
CA SER A 64 -5.97 -17.25 6.01
C SER A 64 -5.95 -16.16 4.93
N CYS A 65 -6.75 -15.09 5.05
CA CYS A 65 -6.75 -13.96 4.12
C CYS A 65 -5.40 -13.22 4.16
N PHE A 66 -4.93 -12.86 5.35
CA PHE A 66 -3.66 -12.15 5.52
C PHE A 66 -2.46 -12.93 4.94
N PHE A 67 -2.40 -14.24 5.20
CA PHE A 67 -1.34 -15.07 4.63
C PHE A 67 -1.51 -15.32 3.13
N ALA A 68 -2.74 -15.41 2.63
CA ALA A 68 -2.97 -15.47 1.18
C ALA A 68 -2.42 -14.21 0.50
N LEU A 69 -2.71 -13.02 1.03
CA LEU A 69 -2.18 -11.75 0.54
C LEU A 69 -0.64 -11.70 0.61
N THR A 70 -0.04 -12.16 1.71
CA THR A 70 1.42 -12.28 1.85
C THR A 70 2.01 -13.12 0.72
N VAL A 71 1.44 -14.30 0.44
CA VAL A 71 1.93 -15.19 -0.63
C VAL A 71 1.73 -14.56 -2.01
N LEU A 72 0.57 -13.94 -2.27
CA LEU A 72 0.31 -13.26 -3.55
C LEU A 72 1.31 -12.11 -3.80
N ARG A 73 1.63 -11.33 -2.76
CA ARG A 73 2.66 -10.29 -2.80
C ARG A 73 4.04 -10.84 -3.16
N GLN A 74 4.45 -11.95 -2.56
CA GLN A 74 5.77 -12.54 -2.79
C GLN A 74 5.88 -13.20 -4.17
N THR A 75 4.81 -13.84 -4.63
CA THR A 75 4.77 -14.51 -5.94
C THR A 75 4.63 -13.54 -7.10
N LYS A 76 4.07 -12.34 -6.86
CA LYS A 76 3.94 -11.26 -7.84
C LYS A 76 3.22 -11.68 -9.12
N ASP A 77 2.31 -12.65 -9.04
CA ASP A 77 1.56 -13.14 -10.19
C ASP A 77 0.57 -12.08 -10.68
N PRO A 78 0.68 -11.58 -11.92
CA PRO A 78 -0.23 -10.58 -12.48
C PRO A 78 -1.71 -10.99 -12.48
N GLN A 79 -2.01 -12.29 -12.41
CA GLN A 79 -3.39 -12.79 -12.29
C GLN A 79 -4.09 -12.29 -11.01
N ALA A 80 -3.34 -11.89 -9.98
CA ALA A 80 -3.88 -11.37 -8.74
C ALA A 80 -4.37 -9.91 -8.83
N VAL A 81 -3.95 -9.14 -9.85
CA VAL A 81 -4.19 -7.68 -9.91
C VAL A 81 -5.68 -7.31 -9.81
N VAL A 82 -6.51 -7.83 -10.72
CA VAL A 82 -7.95 -7.49 -10.75
C VAL A 82 -8.66 -7.96 -9.46
N PRO A 83 -8.43 -9.20 -8.97
CA PRO A 83 -8.95 -9.63 -7.67
C PRO A 83 -8.52 -8.77 -6.48
N LEU A 84 -7.26 -8.33 -6.42
CA LEU A 84 -6.75 -7.47 -5.33
C LEU A 84 -7.37 -6.06 -5.38
N ILE A 85 -7.57 -5.50 -6.58
CA ILE A 85 -8.31 -4.24 -6.73
C ILE A 85 -9.77 -4.44 -6.27
N ALA A 86 -10.41 -5.53 -6.67
CA ALA A 86 -11.77 -5.84 -6.23
C ALA A 86 -11.87 -6.07 -4.72
N PHE A 87 -10.83 -6.60 -4.09
CA PHE A 87 -10.72 -6.75 -2.65
C PHE A 87 -10.71 -5.38 -1.94
N LEU A 88 -9.82 -4.47 -2.37
CA LEU A 88 -9.67 -3.14 -1.77
C LEU A 88 -10.88 -2.21 -1.98
N VAL A 89 -11.74 -2.50 -2.96
CA VAL A 89 -12.99 -1.75 -3.19
C VAL A 89 -14.11 -2.21 -2.27
N LYS A 90 -14.01 -3.39 -1.66
CA LYS A 90 -14.96 -3.80 -0.62
C LYS A 90 -14.65 -2.97 0.61
N GLU A 91 -15.66 -2.33 1.18
CA GLU A 91 -15.56 -1.53 2.41
C GLU A 91 -15.24 -2.44 3.60
N SER A 92 -13.96 -2.83 3.73
CA SER A 92 -13.41 -3.57 4.86
C SER A 92 -12.67 -2.60 5.78
N ASP A 93 -12.97 -2.68 7.09
CA ASP A 93 -12.27 -1.93 8.13
C ASP A 93 -10.94 -2.60 8.56
N ASP A 94 -10.55 -3.72 7.93
CA ASP A 94 -9.30 -4.41 8.25
C ASP A 94 -8.09 -3.73 7.61
N SER A 95 -7.43 -2.87 8.38
CA SER A 95 -6.26 -2.13 7.91
C SER A 95 -5.10 -3.04 7.52
N MET A 96 -4.92 -4.19 8.17
CA MET A 96 -3.77 -5.05 7.95
C MET A 96 -3.86 -5.80 6.61
N ALA A 97 -5.03 -6.36 6.32
CA ALA A 97 -5.26 -7.02 5.02
C ALA A 97 -5.27 -6.00 3.88
N ASN A 98 -5.85 -4.81 4.08
CA ASN A 98 -5.85 -3.77 3.06
C ASN A 98 -4.43 -3.26 2.74
N GLU A 99 -3.59 -3.07 3.76
CA GLU A 99 -2.17 -2.71 3.56
C GLU A 99 -1.43 -3.79 2.77
N GLU A 100 -1.64 -5.06 3.09
CA GLU A 100 -0.93 -6.14 2.41
C GLU A 100 -1.40 -6.33 0.96
N ALA A 101 -2.69 -6.10 0.68
CA ALA A 101 -3.21 -6.05 -0.69
C ALA A 101 -2.66 -4.84 -1.48
N MET A 102 -2.56 -3.67 -0.86
CA MET A 102 -1.93 -2.49 -1.46
C MET A 102 -0.46 -2.77 -1.80
N PHE A 103 0.31 -3.36 -0.88
CA PHE A 103 1.70 -3.70 -1.12
C PHE A 103 1.86 -4.80 -2.16
N ALA A 104 0.96 -5.79 -2.21
CA ALA A 104 0.94 -6.79 -3.26
C ALA A 104 0.82 -6.15 -4.66
N LEU A 105 -0.08 -5.18 -4.82
CA LEU A 105 -0.25 -4.45 -6.08
C LEU A 105 1.01 -3.65 -6.47
N GLN A 106 1.66 -3.00 -5.50
CA GLN A 106 2.94 -2.31 -5.71
C GLN A 106 4.05 -3.28 -6.14
N ASP A 107 4.14 -4.42 -5.47
CA ASP A 107 5.18 -5.42 -5.70
C ASP A 107 5.01 -6.18 -7.02
N ILE A 108 3.77 -6.35 -7.50
CA ILE A 108 3.47 -6.82 -8.85
C ILE A 108 3.97 -5.80 -9.89
N GLY A 109 3.83 -4.49 -9.62
CA GLY A 109 4.43 -3.42 -10.43
C GLY A 109 3.66 -3.10 -11.71
N ASP A 110 4.34 -3.08 -12.86
CA ASP A 110 3.79 -2.65 -14.15
C ASP A 110 2.41 -3.24 -14.52
N PRO A 111 2.12 -4.53 -14.29
CA PRO A 111 0.80 -5.10 -14.56
C PRO A 111 -0.35 -4.48 -13.76
N SER A 112 -0.05 -3.87 -12.61
CA SER A 112 -1.04 -3.21 -11.76
C SER A 112 -1.41 -1.81 -12.25
N ILE A 113 -0.55 -1.14 -13.03
CA ILE A 113 -0.67 0.29 -13.34
C ILE A 113 -1.97 0.61 -14.09
N VAL A 114 -2.22 -0.06 -15.22
CA VAL A 114 -3.39 0.25 -16.06
C VAL A 114 -4.69 -0.06 -15.32
N PRO A 115 -4.88 -1.25 -14.70
CA PRO A 115 -6.08 -1.53 -13.92
C PRO A 115 -6.30 -0.57 -12.74
N LEU A 116 -5.23 -0.12 -12.08
CA LEU A 116 -5.32 0.86 -11.00
C LEU A 116 -5.77 2.24 -11.50
N ILE A 117 -5.21 2.73 -12.61
CA ILE A 117 -5.62 4.00 -13.21
C ILE A 117 -7.10 3.94 -13.60
N GLU A 118 -7.52 2.89 -14.33
CA GLU A 118 -8.92 2.72 -14.75
C GLU A 118 -9.87 2.73 -13.55
N LYS A 119 -9.53 2.00 -12.47
CA LYS A 119 -10.38 1.96 -11.29
C LYS A 119 -10.39 3.29 -10.53
N LEU A 120 -9.25 3.95 -10.38
CA LEU A 120 -9.20 5.25 -9.70
C LEU A 120 -9.95 6.34 -10.46
N GLU A 121 -9.89 6.36 -11.79
CA GLU A 121 -10.68 7.28 -12.61
C GLU A 121 -12.20 7.03 -12.41
N GLU A 122 -12.65 5.77 -12.41
CA GLU A 122 -14.04 5.41 -12.10
C GLU A 122 -14.47 5.88 -10.70
N LEU A 123 -13.63 5.71 -9.68
CA LEU A 123 -13.94 6.12 -8.31
C LEU A 123 -13.99 7.65 -8.18
N PHE A 124 -13.06 8.37 -8.81
CA PHE A 124 -13.00 9.83 -8.75
C PHE A 124 -14.18 10.49 -9.48
N GLU A 125 -14.66 9.92 -10.59
CA GLU A 125 -15.91 10.35 -11.24
C GLU A 125 -17.10 10.30 -10.28
N ASN A 126 -17.10 9.31 -9.38
CA ASN A 126 -18.13 9.11 -8.36
C ASN A 126 -17.83 9.83 -7.03
N ARG A 127 -16.78 10.66 -6.96
CA ARG A 127 -16.32 11.35 -5.72
C ARG A 127 -16.04 10.38 -4.57
N HIS A 128 -15.58 9.17 -4.90
CA HIS A 128 -15.18 8.17 -3.94
C HIS A 128 -13.66 8.13 -3.87
N TYR A 129 -13.12 8.16 -2.66
CA TYR A 129 -11.69 8.11 -2.42
C TYR A 129 -11.32 6.85 -1.68
N ASN A 130 -10.34 6.13 -2.23
CA ASN A 130 -9.82 4.90 -1.67
C ASN A 130 -8.31 5.06 -1.47
N SER A 131 -7.88 5.30 -0.23
CA SER A 131 -6.48 5.57 0.12
C SER A 131 -5.56 4.40 -0.26
N TYR A 132 -6.01 3.16 -0.14
CA TYR A 132 -5.22 1.98 -0.51
C TYR A 132 -4.97 1.87 -2.00
N LEU A 133 -5.97 2.13 -2.85
CA LEU A 133 -5.77 2.14 -4.30
C LEU A 133 -4.90 3.33 -4.75
N VAL A 134 -5.08 4.51 -4.14
CA VAL A 134 -4.21 5.67 -4.39
C VAL A 134 -2.78 5.35 -3.97
N GLY A 135 -2.58 4.80 -2.77
CA GLY A 135 -1.27 4.37 -2.28
C GLY A 135 -0.65 3.27 -3.15
N ALA A 136 -1.44 2.32 -3.64
CA ALA A 136 -0.99 1.27 -4.55
C ALA A 136 -0.42 1.87 -5.84
N LEU A 137 -1.16 2.77 -6.50
CA LEU A 137 -0.70 3.37 -7.76
C LEU A 137 0.49 4.30 -7.54
N THR A 138 0.38 5.23 -6.59
CA THR A 138 1.41 6.27 -6.37
C THR A 138 2.71 5.70 -5.79
N GLY A 139 2.66 4.53 -5.14
CA GLY A 139 3.82 3.77 -4.69
C GLY A 139 4.59 3.07 -5.81
N ILE A 140 4.01 2.87 -6.99
CA ILE A 140 4.72 2.30 -8.14
C ILE A 140 5.54 3.39 -8.82
N ILE A 141 6.86 3.23 -8.88
CA ILE A 141 7.76 4.18 -9.52
C ILE A 141 7.70 4.00 -11.03
N GLY A 142 7.27 5.04 -11.76
CA GLY A 142 7.16 4.94 -13.21
C GLY A 142 6.56 6.20 -13.86
N PRO A 143 6.68 6.34 -15.19
CA PRO A 143 6.13 7.48 -15.91
C PRO A 143 4.60 7.57 -15.79
N ALA A 144 3.88 6.45 -15.95
CA ALA A 144 2.42 6.46 -15.90
C ALA A 144 1.83 6.80 -14.52
N PRO A 145 2.30 6.20 -13.39
CA PRO A 145 1.91 6.65 -12.06
C PRO A 145 2.22 8.13 -11.81
N TYR A 146 3.42 8.59 -12.22
CA TYR A 146 3.80 10.00 -12.09
C TYR A 146 2.91 10.95 -12.93
N GLU A 147 2.59 10.57 -14.16
CA GLU A 147 1.68 11.33 -15.03
C GLU A 147 0.27 11.39 -14.44
N PHE A 148 -0.22 10.29 -13.88
CA PHE A 148 -1.50 10.28 -13.16
C PHE A 148 -1.47 11.24 -11.96
N MET A 149 -0.42 11.16 -11.13
CA MET A 149 -0.25 12.05 -9.97
C MET A 149 -0.24 13.52 -10.39
N THR A 150 0.58 13.88 -11.38
CA THR A 150 0.67 15.26 -11.88
C THR A 150 -0.64 15.75 -12.50
N LYS A 151 -1.35 14.91 -13.27
CA LYS A 151 -2.68 15.24 -13.82
C LYS A 151 -3.67 15.58 -12.72
N VAL A 152 -3.88 14.66 -11.77
CA VAL A 152 -4.85 14.83 -10.68
C VAL A 152 -4.51 16.05 -9.82
N THR A 153 -3.23 16.24 -9.49
CA THR A 153 -2.80 17.39 -8.69
C THR A 153 -2.98 18.72 -9.43
N ASN A 154 -2.71 18.79 -10.73
CA ASN A 154 -3.00 19.99 -11.52
C ASN A 154 -4.50 20.30 -11.57
N ASP A 155 -5.34 19.28 -11.76
CA ASP A 155 -6.80 19.42 -11.76
C ASP A 155 -7.30 19.91 -10.39
N PHE A 156 -6.74 19.38 -9.29
CA PHE A 156 -7.00 19.84 -7.93
C PHE A 156 -6.64 21.32 -7.74
N ILE A 157 -5.45 21.75 -8.14
CA ILE A 157 -5.01 23.15 -8.04
C ILE A 157 -5.93 24.07 -8.85
N ALA A 158 -6.32 23.65 -10.06
CA ALA A 158 -7.17 24.43 -10.94
C ALA A 158 -8.62 24.57 -10.41
N SER A 159 -9.15 23.55 -9.74
CA SER A 159 -10.53 23.50 -9.25
C SER A 159 -10.69 22.88 -7.85
N PRO A 160 -10.12 23.48 -6.78
CA PRO A 160 -10.09 22.84 -5.45
C PRO A 160 -11.47 22.55 -4.86
N SER A 161 -12.47 23.38 -5.21
CA SER A 161 -13.85 23.20 -4.75
C SER A 161 -14.50 21.91 -5.25
N GLN A 162 -14.05 21.35 -6.37
CA GLN A 162 -14.58 20.08 -6.88
C GLN A 162 -14.15 18.89 -6.02
N TYR A 163 -12.99 18.98 -5.37
CA TYR A 163 -12.35 17.95 -4.55
C TYR A 163 -12.71 18.04 -3.06
N LYS A 164 -13.35 19.15 -2.65
CA LYS A 164 -13.68 19.43 -1.26
C LYS A 164 -14.54 18.31 -0.63
N GLY A 165 -14.05 17.76 0.47
CA GLY A 165 -14.81 16.85 1.35
C GLY A 165 -14.80 15.39 0.93
N TRP A 166 -14.05 15.02 -0.11
CA TRP A 166 -13.88 13.62 -0.51
C TRP A 166 -12.46 13.25 -0.92
N PHE A 167 -11.63 14.21 -1.36
CA PHE A 167 -10.28 13.94 -1.83
C PHE A 167 -9.21 14.39 -0.83
N HIS A 168 -8.14 13.60 -0.76
CA HIS A 168 -7.01 13.76 0.16
C HIS A 168 -5.74 14.01 -0.66
N ILE A 169 -5.27 15.26 -0.71
CA ILE A 169 -4.10 15.65 -1.52
C ILE A 169 -2.79 15.19 -0.87
N GLU A 170 -2.79 15.02 0.45
CA GLU A 170 -1.67 14.58 1.27
C GLU A 170 -1.07 13.24 0.78
N ASP A 171 -1.94 12.27 0.47
CA ASP A 171 -1.56 10.93 -0.02
C ASP A 171 -0.83 10.98 -1.38
N PHE A 172 -1.11 12.00 -2.19
CA PHE A 172 -0.37 12.26 -3.44
C PHE A 172 0.98 12.90 -3.14
N THR A 173 0.99 13.95 -2.29
CA THR A 173 2.18 14.77 -2.04
C THR A 173 3.34 13.96 -1.53
N TYR A 174 3.12 13.10 -0.53
CA TYR A 174 4.16 12.25 0.06
C TYR A 174 4.85 11.35 -0.97
N ASN A 175 4.09 10.75 -1.88
CA ASN A 175 4.63 9.80 -2.85
C ASN A 175 5.39 10.47 -4.01
N PHE A 176 5.31 11.80 -4.20
CA PHE A 176 6.14 12.49 -5.21
C PHE A 176 7.64 12.37 -4.92
N VAL A 177 8.04 12.28 -3.64
CA VAL A 177 9.45 12.03 -3.27
C VAL A 177 9.92 10.69 -3.80
N LYS A 178 9.08 9.65 -3.71
CA LYS A 178 9.41 8.30 -4.17
C LYS A 178 9.66 8.23 -5.68
N GLN A 179 9.01 9.11 -6.44
CA GLN A 179 9.21 9.19 -7.90
C GLN A 179 10.58 9.81 -8.27
N GLN A 180 11.25 10.48 -7.32
CA GLN A 180 12.58 11.11 -7.49
C GLN A 180 12.66 12.10 -8.67
N ARG A 181 11.55 12.79 -8.96
CA ARG A 181 11.47 13.74 -10.09
C ARG A 181 11.33 15.17 -9.61
N LYS A 182 12.41 15.96 -9.79
CA LYS A 182 12.49 17.34 -9.27
C LYS A 182 11.54 18.33 -9.94
N ASP A 183 11.00 18.02 -11.11
CA ASP A 183 9.97 18.84 -11.78
C ASP A 183 8.66 18.91 -10.96
N ALA A 184 8.40 17.92 -10.08
CA ALA A 184 7.29 18.00 -9.14
C ALA A 184 7.40 19.16 -8.14
N LEU A 185 8.61 19.70 -7.89
CA LEU A 185 8.80 20.82 -6.95
C LEU A 185 7.95 22.04 -7.29
N LEU A 186 7.77 22.34 -8.58
CA LEU A 186 6.94 23.46 -9.00
C LEU A 186 5.48 23.26 -8.56
N LEU A 187 4.98 22.04 -8.76
CA LEU A 187 3.62 21.66 -8.43
C LEU A 187 3.39 21.64 -6.91
N LEU A 188 4.31 21.03 -6.16
CA LEU A 188 4.24 20.97 -4.69
C LEU A 188 4.26 22.37 -4.06
N ARG A 189 5.06 23.31 -4.60
CA ARG A 189 5.06 24.70 -4.12
C ARG A 189 3.75 25.42 -4.39
N GLN A 190 3.10 25.17 -5.53
CA GLN A 190 1.78 25.74 -5.80
C GLN A 190 0.75 25.27 -4.77
N ILE A 191 0.77 23.99 -4.39
CA ILE A 191 -0.10 23.45 -3.32
C ILE A 191 0.19 24.14 -1.99
N LEU A 192 1.47 24.34 -1.66
CA LEU A 192 1.90 24.98 -0.42
C LEU A 192 1.37 26.42 -0.27
N GLU A 193 1.21 27.13 -1.39
CA GLU A 193 0.68 28.50 -1.45
C GLU A 193 -0.87 28.56 -1.43
N MET A 194 -1.58 27.42 -1.53
CA MET A 194 -3.03 27.40 -1.55
C MET A 194 -3.65 27.84 -0.22
N LYS A 195 -4.73 28.63 -0.31
CA LYS A 195 -5.52 29.02 0.86
C LYS A 195 -6.15 27.78 1.49
N GLY A 196 -5.77 27.47 2.73
CA GLY A 196 -6.28 26.33 3.50
C GLY A 196 -5.20 25.30 3.83
N MET A 197 -4.07 25.31 3.13
CA MET A 197 -2.92 24.45 3.42
C MET A 197 -2.26 24.86 4.74
N THR A 198 -2.56 24.15 5.82
CA THR A 198 -2.14 24.50 7.20
C THR A 198 -1.88 23.26 8.05
N GLY A 199 -1.39 23.43 9.28
CA GLY A 199 -1.29 22.33 10.23
C GLY A 199 -0.29 21.23 9.83
N THR A 200 -0.71 19.97 9.96
CA THR A 200 0.13 18.79 9.69
C THR A 200 0.37 18.60 8.19
N GLU A 201 -0.69 18.70 7.36
CA GLU A 201 -0.60 18.57 5.90
C GLU A 201 0.44 19.53 5.30
N LYS A 202 0.46 20.78 5.78
CA LYS A 202 1.46 21.76 5.36
C LYS A 202 2.89 21.32 5.68
N ARG A 203 3.12 20.80 6.89
CA ARG A 203 4.45 20.35 7.35
C ARG A 203 4.92 19.14 6.53
N GLU A 204 4.03 18.18 6.30
CA GLU A 204 4.33 17.00 5.48
C GLU A 204 4.67 17.37 4.03
N LEU A 205 3.98 18.37 3.47
CA LEU A 205 4.30 18.92 2.15
C LEU A 205 5.65 19.67 2.15
N GLU A 206 5.96 20.45 3.17
CA GLU A 206 7.27 21.10 3.33
C GLU A 206 8.39 20.06 3.42
N ASP A 207 8.19 18.98 4.18
CA ASP A 207 9.13 17.86 4.29
C ASP A 207 9.32 17.14 2.97
N THR A 208 8.24 16.90 2.24
CA THR A 208 8.26 16.35 0.87
C THR A 208 9.10 17.22 -0.07
N ILE A 209 8.90 18.55 -0.03
CA ILE A 209 9.68 19.49 -0.83
C ILE A 209 11.16 19.43 -0.45
N ARG A 210 11.48 19.49 0.85
CA ARG A 210 12.87 19.40 1.36
C ARG A 210 13.56 18.11 0.90
N ALA A 211 12.88 16.98 1.07
CA ALA A 211 13.38 15.67 0.68
C ALA A 211 13.65 15.56 -0.83
N LEU A 212 12.85 16.23 -1.67
CA LEU A 212 13.03 16.22 -3.12
C LEU A 212 14.11 17.22 -3.60
N GLU A 213 14.30 18.33 -2.88
CA GLU A 213 15.35 19.31 -3.15
C GLU A 213 16.76 18.75 -2.87
N ASP A 214 16.93 18.18 -1.67
CA ASP A 214 18.18 17.63 -1.16
C ASP A 214 17.93 16.28 -0.43
N PRO A 215 17.83 15.17 -1.20
CA PRO A 215 17.58 13.86 -0.62
C PRO A 215 18.65 13.40 0.39
N GLU A 216 19.93 13.69 0.12
CA GLU A 216 21.04 13.29 0.99
C GLU A 216 21.05 14.09 2.29
N GLY A 217 20.83 15.40 2.21
CA GLY A 217 20.72 16.27 3.38
C GLY A 217 19.53 15.91 4.27
N TYR A 218 18.38 15.60 3.65
CA TYR A 218 17.18 15.19 4.37
C TYR A 218 17.35 13.86 5.12
N GLU A 219 17.94 12.85 4.48
CA GLU A 219 18.22 11.55 5.12
C GLU A 219 19.18 11.68 6.31
N LYS A 220 20.18 12.56 6.18
CA LYS A 220 21.11 12.86 7.25
C LYS A 220 20.40 13.53 8.45
N GLU A 221 19.53 14.52 8.19
CA GLU A 221 18.72 15.19 9.24
C GLU A 221 17.85 14.19 10.00
N LEU A 222 17.19 13.26 9.28
CA LEU A 222 16.37 12.21 9.88
C LEU A 222 17.22 11.28 10.77
N THR A 223 18.39 10.87 10.30
CA THR A 223 19.30 10.00 11.05
C THR A 223 19.81 10.69 12.32
N GLU A 224 20.17 11.96 12.25
CA GLU A 224 20.61 12.76 13.39
C GLU A 224 19.48 12.90 14.43
N THR A 225 18.27 13.23 13.98
CA THR A 225 17.08 13.35 14.84
C THR A 225 16.74 12.02 15.54
N ALA A 226 16.77 10.90 14.81
CA ALA A 226 16.49 9.58 15.38
C ALA A 226 17.52 9.18 16.46
N ASN A 227 18.80 9.53 16.25
CA ASN A 227 19.85 9.31 17.23
C ASN A 227 19.65 10.14 18.49
N GLU A 228 19.27 11.42 18.36
CA GLU A 228 18.98 12.31 19.49
C GLU A 228 17.80 11.78 20.33
N LEU A 229 16.69 11.42 19.68
CA LEU A 229 15.52 10.83 20.36
C LEU A 229 15.88 9.54 21.10
N SER A 230 16.70 8.69 20.47
CA SER A 230 17.18 7.45 21.09
C SER A 230 18.07 7.70 22.31
N GLN A 231 18.82 8.80 22.34
CA GLN A 231 19.63 9.19 23.48
C GLN A 231 18.77 9.74 24.63
N VAL A 232 17.76 10.57 24.33
CA VAL A 232 16.81 11.10 25.32
C VAL A 232 16.02 9.97 25.97
N ALA A 233 15.47 9.04 25.18
CA ALA A 233 14.72 7.90 25.70
C ALA A 233 15.56 7.00 26.64
N LYS A 234 16.87 6.85 26.35
CA LYS A 234 17.79 6.11 27.24
C LYS A 234 18.05 6.85 28.55
N GLN A 235 18.12 8.18 28.52
CA GLN A 235 18.32 9.01 29.72
C GLN A 235 17.08 9.01 30.63
N ASP A 236 15.87 9.02 30.07
CA ASP A 236 14.62 8.98 30.85
C ASP A 236 14.29 7.59 31.44
N SER A 237 14.94 6.54 30.91
CA SER A 237 14.81 5.15 31.38
C SER A 237 15.85 4.73 32.44
N SER A 238 16.77 5.63 32.80
CA SER A 238 17.86 5.41 33.77
C SER A 238 17.60 6.11 35.10
#